data_AF-A0A1I8GMS0-F1
#
_entry.id   AF-A0A1I8GMS0-F1
#
_cell.length_a   1.000
_cell.length_b   1.000
_cell.length_c   1.000
_cell.angle_alpha   90.00
_cell.angle_beta   90.00
_cell.angle_gamma   90.00
#
_symmetry.space_group_name_H-M   'P 1'
#
loop_
_entity.id
_entity.type
_entity.pdbx_description
1 polymer ?
#
loop_
_entity_poly.entity_id
_entity_poly.type
_entity_poly.pdbx_seq_one_letter_code
_entity_poly.pdbx_strand_id
1 'polypeptide(L)'
;RQQQQRGADSDEQEIASRTVQVQSKRFYLDVKQNRRGRFLKIAEVGSNGQKSRILMSMSSTTEFRDKLSELVKFYKQLEAGGATGDHGNGPRFKSESMVKDNRRYYLDLKENQRGKFLRVAQQVPQTGMRSQIAMPAEGMSELKEKLTELIEECGTDDLG
;
A
#
# COMPACT_ATOMS: atom_id res chain seq x y z
N ARG A 1 11.57 28.49 -12.71
CA ARG A 1 12.68 27.74 -12.06
C ARG A 1 12.07 26.77 -11.05
N GLN A 2 12.11 25.47 -11.32
CA GLN A 2 12.13 24.39 -10.33
C GLN A 2 12.45 23.08 -11.08
N GLN A 3 13.73 22.90 -11.40
CA GLN A 3 14.32 21.57 -11.51
C GLN A 3 14.61 21.10 -10.08
N GLN A 4 14.20 19.89 -9.73
CA GLN A 4 15.04 18.87 -9.08
C GLN A 4 14.19 17.68 -8.58
N GLN A 5 14.14 16.64 -9.42
CA GLN A 5 14.19 15.21 -9.05
C GLN A 5 13.97 14.37 -10.33
N ARG A 6 14.90 14.45 -11.28
CA ARG A 6 15.02 13.49 -12.41
C ARG A 6 16.46 12.98 -12.49
N GLY A 7 16.97 12.47 -11.37
CA GLY A 7 18.37 12.04 -11.25
C GLY A 7 18.58 10.61 -10.75
N ALA A 8 17.51 9.85 -10.49
CA ALA A 8 17.60 8.46 -10.04
C ALA A 8 16.73 7.48 -10.84
N ASP A 9 16.05 7.97 -11.90
CA ASP A 9 15.05 7.23 -12.70
C ASP A 9 15.65 6.67 -14.01
N SER A 10 16.94 6.87 -14.31
CA SER A 10 17.49 6.54 -15.64
C SER A 10 17.67 5.05 -15.93
N ASP A 11 17.59 4.18 -14.91
CA ASP A 11 17.66 2.72 -15.04
C ASP A 11 16.34 2.02 -14.63
N GLU A 12 15.26 2.77 -14.37
CA GLU A 12 13.95 2.21 -14.01
C GLU A 12 13.01 2.22 -15.22
N GLN A 13 12.68 1.04 -15.74
CA GLN A 13 11.65 0.87 -16.76
C GLN A 13 10.29 0.65 -16.08
N GLU A 14 9.29 1.44 -16.45
CA GLU A 14 7.89 1.17 -16.08
C GLU A 14 7.34 0.04 -16.93
N ILE A 15 6.78 -0.98 -16.28
CA ILE A 15 6.18 -2.16 -16.92
C ILE A 15 4.66 -2.00 -17.00
N ALA A 16 4.04 -1.61 -15.89
CA ALA A 16 2.62 -1.35 -15.82
C ALA A 16 2.33 -0.31 -14.74
N SER A 17 1.26 0.47 -14.93
CA SER A 17 0.78 1.44 -13.94
C SER A 17 -0.72 1.33 -13.73
N ARG A 18 -1.16 1.58 -12.50
CA ARG A 18 -2.57 1.75 -12.11
C ARG A 18 -2.69 2.94 -11.17
N THR A 19 -3.87 3.55 -11.14
CA THR A 19 -4.17 4.67 -10.26
C THR A 19 -5.43 4.38 -9.46
N VAL A 20 -5.39 4.67 -8.16
CA VAL A 20 -6.55 4.65 -7.27
C VAL A 20 -6.77 6.09 -6.79
N GLN A 21 -7.96 6.63 -7.00
CA GLN A 21 -8.33 7.96 -6.52
C GLN A 21 -9.46 7.83 -5.50
N VAL A 22 -9.19 8.27 -4.28
CA VAL A 22 -10.15 8.15 -3.17
C VAL A 22 -10.11 9.41 -2.31
N GLN A 23 -11.29 9.97 -2.05
CA GLN A 23 -11.45 11.30 -1.43
C GLN A 23 -10.57 12.35 -2.15
N SER A 24 -9.74 13.08 -1.39
CA SER A 24 -8.82 14.10 -1.89
C SER A 24 -7.40 13.57 -2.13
N LYS A 25 -7.22 12.25 -2.25
CA LYS A 25 -5.91 11.60 -2.40
C LYS A 25 -5.86 10.78 -3.69
N ARG A 26 -4.66 10.67 -4.25
CA ARG A 26 -4.38 9.81 -5.40
C ARG A 26 -3.21 8.89 -5.08
N PHE A 27 -3.36 7.61 -5.43
CA PHE A 27 -2.35 6.59 -5.26
C PHE A 27 -1.94 6.06 -6.62
N TYR A 28 -0.64 6.09 -6.91
CA TYR A 28 -0.05 5.54 -8.11
C TYR A 28 0.63 4.23 -7.77
N LEU A 29 0.29 3.17 -8.51
CA LEU A 29 0.83 1.83 -8.36
C LEU A 29 1.62 1.52 -9.63
N ASP A 30 2.93 1.63 -9.54
CA ASP A 30 3.82 1.45 -10.69
C ASP A 30 4.66 0.18 -10.48
N VAL A 31 4.46 -0.82 -11.34
CA VAL A 31 5.39 -1.95 -11.44
C VAL A 31 6.55 -1.49 -12.31
N LYS A 32 7.74 -1.55 -11.75
CA LYS A 32 8.97 -1.10 -12.38
C LYS A 32 10.02 -2.20 -12.36
N GLN A 33 10.97 -2.12 -13.30
CA GLN A 33 12.09 -3.03 -13.40
C GLN A 33 13.39 -2.25 -13.51
N ASN A 34 14.42 -2.69 -12.79
CA ASN A 34 15.78 -2.19 -12.92
C ASN A 34 16.76 -3.38 -12.89
N ARG A 35 18.07 -3.11 -12.90
CA ARG A 35 19.12 -4.14 -12.88
C ARG A 35 19.07 -5.09 -11.68
N ARG A 36 18.36 -4.72 -10.60
CA ARG A 36 18.23 -5.52 -9.38
C ARG A 36 16.98 -6.41 -9.39
N GLY A 37 16.06 -6.20 -10.34
CA GLY A 37 14.81 -6.95 -10.44
C GLY A 37 13.58 -6.07 -10.62
N ARG A 38 12.42 -6.73 -10.57
CA ARG A 38 11.08 -6.14 -10.68
C ARG A 38 10.52 -5.82 -9.30
N PHE A 39 9.84 -4.69 -9.17
CA PHE A 39 9.29 -4.22 -7.90
C PHE A 39 8.06 -3.35 -8.11
N LEU A 40 7.21 -3.28 -7.08
CA LEU A 40 6.08 -2.35 -7.02
C LEU A 40 6.48 -1.08 -6.25
N LYS A 41 6.12 0.07 -6.82
CA LYS A 41 6.16 1.38 -6.16
C LYS A 41 4.74 1.87 -5.95
N ILE A 42 4.38 2.14 -4.69
CA ILE A 42 3.11 2.76 -4.35
C ILE A 42 3.38 4.18 -3.86
N ALA A 43 2.93 5.19 -4.61
CA ALA A 43 3.09 6.59 -4.27
C ALA A 43 1.74 7.22 -3.91
N GLU A 44 1.67 7.91 -2.78
CA GLU A 44 0.54 8.73 -2.36
C GLU A 44 0.80 10.20 -2.70
N VAL A 45 -0.20 10.86 -3.27
CA VAL A 45 -0.28 12.31 -3.41
C VAL A 45 -1.48 12.81 -2.62
N GLY A 46 -1.20 13.56 -1.55
CA GLY A 46 -2.20 14.18 -0.69
C GLY A 46 -2.74 15.49 -1.27
N SER A 47 -3.82 16.00 -0.67
CA SER A 47 -4.52 17.21 -1.11
C SER A 47 -3.69 18.50 -1.06
N ASN A 48 -2.70 18.56 -0.18
CA ASN A 48 -1.76 19.68 -0.06
C ASN A 48 -0.48 19.47 -0.89
N GLY A 49 -0.48 18.51 -1.81
CA GLY A 49 0.68 18.16 -2.63
C GLY A 49 1.78 17.39 -1.90
N GLN A 50 1.57 17.00 -0.62
CA GLN A 50 2.48 16.09 0.06
C GLN A 50 2.57 14.77 -0.69
N LYS A 51 3.80 14.30 -0.91
CA LYS A 51 4.08 13.05 -1.59
C LYS A 51 4.77 12.10 -0.64
N SER A 52 4.33 10.86 -0.61
CA SER A 52 4.99 9.78 0.11
C SER A 52 4.97 8.52 -0.76
N ARG A 53 5.86 7.57 -0.46
CA ARG A 53 5.94 6.31 -1.22
C ARG A 53 6.47 5.18 -0.38
N ILE A 54 6.07 3.97 -0.76
CA ILE A 54 6.65 2.71 -0.30
C ILE A 54 7.06 1.88 -1.51
N LEU A 55 8.08 1.04 -1.34
CA LEU A 55 8.60 0.15 -2.38
C LEU A 55 8.55 -1.29 -1.86
N MET A 56 8.12 -2.25 -2.65
CA MET A 56 8.10 -3.66 -2.26
C MET A 56 8.44 -4.55 -3.45
N SER A 57 9.00 -5.74 -3.19
CA SER A 57 9.26 -6.73 -4.22
C SER A 57 7.93 -7.29 -4.77
N MET A 58 7.94 -7.94 -5.94
CA MET A 58 6.72 -8.56 -6.48
C MET A 58 6.24 -9.70 -5.58
N SER A 59 7.15 -10.50 -5.03
CA SER A 59 6.81 -11.54 -4.04
C SER A 59 6.13 -10.96 -2.79
N SER A 60 6.63 -9.83 -2.27
CA SER A 60 5.99 -9.11 -1.14
C SER A 60 4.66 -8.49 -1.53
N THR A 61 4.45 -8.17 -2.81
CA THR A 61 3.20 -7.59 -3.32
C THR A 61 2.06 -8.61 -3.27
N THR A 62 2.36 -9.89 -3.53
CA THR A 62 1.38 -10.98 -3.37
C THR A 62 0.95 -11.14 -1.92
N GLU A 63 1.91 -11.21 -0.99
CA GLU A 63 1.60 -11.28 0.46
C GLU A 63 0.82 -10.04 0.91
N PHE A 64 1.20 -8.85 0.43
CA PHE A 64 0.50 -7.60 0.70
C PHE A 64 -0.97 -7.65 0.24
N ARG A 65 -1.23 -8.16 -0.97
CA ARG A 65 -2.59 -8.33 -1.51
C ARG A 65 -3.42 -9.27 -0.64
N ASP A 66 -2.84 -10.39 -0.21
CA ASP A 66 -3.54 -11.38 0.62
C ASP A 66 -3.90 -10.80 1.99
N LYS A 67 -2.96 -10.13 2.65
CA LYS A 67 -3.21 -9.41 3.92
C LYS A 67 -4.22 -8.27 3.76
N LEU A 68 -4.15 -7.53 2.66
CA LEU A 68 -5.14 -6.51 2.33
C LEU A 68 -6.54 -7.10 2.15
N SER A 69 -6.66 -8.30 1.56
CA SER A 69 -7.93 -9.02 1.42
C SER A 69 -8.57 -9.31 2.77
N GLU A 70 -7.79 -9.74 3.77
CA GLU A 70 -8.29 -9.94 5.14
C GLU A 70 -8.76 -8.62 5.78
N LEU A 71 -8.00 -7.54 5.60
CA LEU A 71 -8.36 -6.21 6.13
C LEU A 71 -9.63 -5.65 5.47
N VAL A 72 -9.80 -5.85 4.16
CA VAL A 72 -11.03 -5.47 3.44
C VAL A 72 -12.23 -6.25 3.96
N LYS A 73 -12.09 -7.57 4.18
CA LYS A 73 -13.18 -8.39 4.75
C LYS A 73 -13.57 -7.90 6.14
N PHE A 74 -12.59 -7.64 7.00
CA PHE A 74 -12.81 -7.10 8.34
C PHE A 74 -13.48 -5.73 8.31
N TYR A 75 -13.04 -4.81 7.43
CA TYR A 75 -13.67 -3.50 7.26
C TYR A 75 -15.14 -3.60 6.84
N LYS A 76 -15.47 -4.49 5.89
CA LYS A 76 -16.85 -4.72 5.47
C LYS A 76 -17.74 -5.25 6.61
N GLN A 77 -17.20 -6.09 7.48
CA GLN A 77 -17.93 -6.59 8.66
C GLN A 77 -18.20 -5.48 9.68
N LEU A 78 -17.24 -4.55 9.86
CA LEU A 78 -17.43 -3.38 10.71
C LEU A 78 -18.53 -2.45 10.16
N GLU A 79 -18.52 -2.16 8.86
CA GLU A 79 -19.50 -1.28 8.20
C GLU A 79 -20.91 -1.89 8.16
N ALA A 80 -21.03 -3.21 8.02
CA ALA A 80 -22.31 -3.91 7.97
C ALA A 80 -23.04 -4.02 9.33
N GLY A 81 -22.57 -3.31 10.37
CA GLY A 81 -23.21 -3.33 11.67
C GLY A 81 -22.94 -4.59 12.48
N GLY A 82 -21.90 -5.37 12.16
CA GLY A 82 -21.45 -6.54 12.93
C GLY A 82 -20.97 -6.25 14.37
N ALA A 83 -21.29 -5.07 14.91
CA ALA A 83 -21.02 -4.64 16.28
C ALA A 83 -22.27 -4.04 16.96
N THR A 84 -23.49 -4.29 16.47
CA THR A 84 -24.72 -4.10 17.27
C THR A 84 -25.11 -5.41 17.91
N GLY A 85 -24.47 -5.71 19.04
CA GLY A 85 -24.67 -6.93 19.83
C GLY A 85 -23.96 -6.81 21.18
N ASP A 86 -24.52 -5.97 22.04
CA ASP A 86 -24.48 -6.04 23.51
C ASP A 86 -23.17 -5.81 24.29
N HIS A 87 -21.95 -6.07 23.81
CA HIS A 87 -20.73 -5.75 24.59
C HIS A 87 -19.63 -5.11 23.74
N GLY A 88 -19.47 -3.79 23.84
CA GLY A 88 -18.54 -2.94 23.07
C GLY A 88 -17.04 -3.22 23.25
N ASN A 89 -16.59 -4.44 22.95
CA ASN A 89 -15.24 -4.94 23.17
C ASN A 89 -14.65 -5.67 21.94
N GLY A 90 -15.27 -5.55 20.76
CA GLY A 90 -14.68 -6.03 19.50
C GLY A 90 -13.50 -5.13 19.05
N PRO A 91 -12.46 -5.68 18.40
CA PRO A 91 -11.36 -4.87 17.89
C PRO A 91 -11.89 -3.82 16.90
N ARG A 92 -11.64 -2.53 17.16
CA ARG A 92 -11.96 -1.44 16.21
C ARG A 92 -10.87 -1.22 15.16
N PHE A 93 -9.79 -1.97 15.27
CA PHE A 93 -8.61 -1.91 14.43
C PHE A 93 -8.11 -3.33 14.17
N LYS A 94 -7.42 -3.53 13.04
CA LYS A 94 -6.72 -4.78 12.71
C LYS A 94 -5.35 -4.42 12.15
N SER A 95 -4.33 -5.14 12.60
CA SER A 95 -2.94 -4.95 12.17
C SER A 95 -2.39 -6.26 11.59
N GLU A 96 -1.65 -6.13 10.49
CA GLU A 96 -0.89 -7.21 9.87
C GLU A 96 0.55 -6.73 9.65
N SER A 97 1.49 -7.67 9.52
CA SER A 97 2.89 -7.34 9.24
C SER A 97 3.54 -8.35 8.30
N MET A 98 4.50 -7.86 7.51
CA MET A 98 5.27 -8.66 6.55
C MET A 98 6.75 -8.33 6.71
N VAL A 99 7.63 -9.31 6.47
CA VAL A 99 9.08 -9.12 6.53
C VAL A 99 9.74 -9.79 5.32
N LYS A 100 10.53 -9.03 4.56
CA LYS A 100 11.29 -9.51 3.41
C LYS A 100 12.62 -8.77 3.30
N ASP A 101 13.72 -9.51 3.14
CA ASP A 101 15.08 -8.97 2.91
C ASP A 101 15.45 -7.82 3.86
N ASN A 102 15.21 -8.04 5.15
CA ASN A 102 15.45 -7.05 6.22
C ASN A 102 14.65 -5.73 6.04
N ARG A 103 13.51 -5.78 5.35
CA ARG A 103 12.49 -4.72 5.32
C ARG A 103 11.25 -5.22 6.04
N ARG A 104 10.66 -4.35 6.85
CA ARG A 104 9.43 -4.64 7.59
C ARG A 104 8.32 -3.76 7.07
N TYR A 105 7.16 -4.34 6.83
CA TYR A 105 5.95 -3.64 6.43
C TYR A 105 4.88 -3.85 7.49
N TYR A 106 4.21 -2.79 7.88
CA TYR A 106 3.12 -2.80 8.85
C TYR A 106 1.86 -2.25 8.18
N LEU A 107 0.78 -3.02 8.21
CA LEU A 107 -0.52 -2.64 7.69
C LEU A 107 -1.45 -2.48 8.88
N ASP A 108 -1.89 -1.25 9.16
CA ASP A 108 -2.81 -0.99 10.26
C ASP A 108 -4.10 -0.37 9.72
N LEU A 109 -5.23 -1.04 9.89
CA LEU A 109 -6.54 -0.43 9.75
C LEU A 109 -6.86 0.35 11.04
N LYS A 110 -6.87 1.67 10.94
CA LYS A 110 -7.03 2.61 12.06
C LYS A 110 -8.26 3.50 11.84
N GLU A 111 -8.66 4.20 12.90
CA GLU A 111 -9.74 5.18 12.89
C GLU A 111 -9.26 6.50 13.49
N ASN A 112 -9.63 7.61 12.87
CA ASN A 112 -9.42 8.95 13.40
C ASN A 112 -10.67 9.82 13.17
N GLN A 113 -10.62 11.10 13.52
CA GLN A 113 -11.75 12.03 13.36
C GLN A 113 -12.25 12.18 11.90
N ARG A 114 -11.42 11.84 10.90
CA ARG A 114 -11.77 11.90 9.48
C ARG A 114 -12.34 10.59 8.94
N GLY A 115 -12.38 9.54 9.76
CA GLY A 115 -12.86 8.21 9.40
C GLY A 115 -11.80 7.12 9.52
N LYS A 116 -12.09 5.96 8.91
CA LYS A 116 -11.21 4.79 8.93
C LYS A 116 -10.20 4.85 7.78
N PHE A 117 -8.99 4.39 8.03
CA PHE A 117 -7.92 4.41 7.04
C PHE A 117 -6.94 3.27 7.24
N LEU A 118 -6.38 2.77 6.15
CA LEU A 118 -5.25 1.85 6.14
C LEU A 118 -3.95 2.64 6.14
N ARG A 119 -3.12 2.43 7.15
CA ARG A 119 -1.74 2.89 7.17
C ARG A 119 -0.82 1.75 6.73
N VAL A 120 -0.01 1.99 5.71
CA VAL A 120 1.04 1.05 5.29
C VAL A 120 2.40 1.70 5.54
N ALA A 121 3.14 1.18 6.52
CA ALA A 121 4.45 1.70 6.91
C ALA A 121 5.56 0.72 6.52
N GLN A 122 6.58 1.21 5.82
CA GLN A 122 7.80 0.51 5.48
C GLN A 122 8.94 0.96 6.40
N GLN A 123 9.69 0.01 6.94
CA GLN A 123 10.90 0.26 7.72
C GLN A 123 12.07 -0.55 7.15
N VAL A 124 13.22 0.11 7.01
CA VAL A 124 14.48 -0.53 6.60
C VAL A 124 15.47 -0.43 7.78
N PRO A 125 15.47 -1.39 8.72
CA PRO A 125 16.34 -1.41 9.89
C PRO A 125 17.79 -1.04 9.62
N GLN A 126 18.40 -1.57 8.54
CA GLN A 126 19.81 -1.32 8.21
C GLN A 126 20.13 0.16 7.98
N THR A 127 19.19 0.92 7.40
CA THR A 127 19.40 2.35 7.11
C THR A 127 18.64 3.25 8.09
N GLY A 128 17.82 2.68 8.96
CA GLY A 128 16.87 3.42 9.80
C GLY A 128 15.74 4.11 9.01
N MET A 129 15.70 3.99 7.68
CA MET A 129 14.74 4.70 6.84
C MET A 129 13.32 4.20 7.09
N ARG A 130 12.39 5.15 7.26
CA ARG A 130 10.97 4.87 7.42
C ARG A 130 10.17 5.67 6.40
N SER A 131 9.23 5.03 5.75
CA SER A 131 8.26 5.67 4.87
C SER A 131 6.88 5.07 5.11
N GLN A 132 5.82 5.81 4.81
CA GLN A 132 4.46 5.32 4.96
C GLN A 132 3.52 6.00 3.98
N ILE A 133 2.43 5.32 3.67
CA ILE A 133 1.24 5.87 3.00
C ILE A 133 0.01 5.66 3.88
N ALA A 134 -1.04 6.45 3.68
CA ALA A 134 -2.29 6.38 4.42
C ALA A 134 -3.49 6.49 3.46
N MET A 135 -4.14 5.36 3.18
CA MET A 135 -5.28 5.24 2.29
C MET A 135 -6.60 5.25 3.06
N PRO A 136 -7.59 6.08 2.70
CA PRO A 136 -8.96 5.94 3.22
C PRO A 136 -9.51 4.53 3.05
N ALA A 137 -10.22 4.02 4.05
CA ALA A 137 -10.67 2.62 4.07
C ALA A 137 -11.54 2.26 2.85
N GLU A 138 -12.32 3.22 2.34
CA GLU A 138 -13.13 3.05 1.13
C GLU A 138 -12.30 2.63 -0.10
N GLY A 139 -11.04 3.06 -0.19
CA GLY A 139 -10.16 2.77 -1.33
C GLY A 139 -9.48 1.40 -1.27
N MET A 140 -9.59 0.67 -0.16
CA MET A 140 -8.86 -0.60 0.02
C MET A 140 -9.32 -1.70 -0.96
N SER A 141 -10.61 -1.75 -1.29
CA SER A 141 -11.13 -2.77 -2.23
C SER A 141 -10.57 -2.54 -3.63
N GLU A 142 -10.59 -1.30 -4.11
CA GLU A 142 -10.02 -0.92 -5.40
C GLU A 142 -8.51 -1.14 -5.42
N LEU A 143 -7.79 -0.80 -4.34
CA LEU A 143 -6.36 -1.10 -4.20
C LEU A 143 -6.09 -2.60 -4.37
N LYS A 144 -6.86 -3.46 -3.69
CA LYS A 144 -6.72 -4.92 -3.79
C LYS A 144 -6.94 -5.43 -5.21
N GLU A 145 -7.95 -4.89 -5.90
CA GLU A 145 -8.24 -5.23 -7.30
C GLU A 145 -7.09 -4.82 -8.22
N LYS A 146 -6.60 -3.57 -8.10
CA LYS A 146 -5.45 -3.10 -8.89
C LYS A 146 -4.16 -3.87 -8.63
N LEU A 147 -3.91 -4.29 -7.38
CA LEU A 147 -2.80 -5.19 -7.08
C LEU A 147 -2.97 -6.55 -7.74
N THR A 148 -4.19 -7.09 -7.75
CA THR A 148 -4.48 -8.38 -8.39
C THR A 148 -4.23 -8.32 -9.89
N GLU A 149 -4.77 -7.29 -10.57
CA GLU A 149 -4.51 -7.04 -12.00
C GLU A 149 -3.00 -6.95 -12.29
N LEU A 150 -2.26 -6.18 -11.49
CA LEU A 150 -0.81 -6.00 -11.69
C LEU A 150 -0.02 -7.30 -11.46
N ILE A 151 -0.40 -8.11 -10.46
CA ILE A 151 0.24 -9.40 -10.19
C ILE A 151 -0.02 -10.38 -11.35
N GLU A 152 -1.25 -10.42 -11.86
CA GLU A 152 -1.63 -11.28 -12.99
C GLU A 152 -0.90 -10.87 -14.28
N GLU A 153 -0.77 -9.56 -14.53
CA GLU A 153 -0.11 -9.01 -15.71
C GLU A 153 1.43 -9.12 -15.65
N CYS A 154 2.02 -8.83 -14.50
CA CYS A 154 3.48 -8.69 -14.36
C CYS A 154 4.17 -9.89 -13.69
N GLY A 155 3.41 -10.88 -13.21
CA GLY A 155 3.94 -12.01 -12.46
C GLY A 155 4.35 -11.69 -11.02
N THR A 156 4.85 -12.72 -10.31
CA THR A 156 5.26 -12.63 -8.90
C THR A 156 6.76 -12.69 -8.68
N ASP A 157 7.52 -12.96 -9.75
CA ASP A 157 8.97 -13.13 -9.68
C ASP A 157 9.66 -11.77 -9.50
N ASP A 158 10.58 -11.75 -8.54
CA ASP A 158 11.41 -10.57 -8.26
C ASP A 158 12.55 -10.45 -9.29
N LEU A 159 12.96 -11.57 -9.87
CA LEU A 159 13.96 -11.65 -10.94
C LEU A 159 13.20 -11.48 -12.26
N GLY A 160 13.28 -10.28 -12.81
CA GLY A 160 12.55 -9.91 -14.03
C GLY A 160 13.00 -10.63 -15.28
#